data_AF-A0A2M8HHP3-F1
#
_entry.id   AF-A0A2M8HHP3-F1
#
_cell.length_a   1.000
_cell.length_b   1.000
_cell.length_c   1.000
_cell.angle_alpha   90.00
_cell.angle_beta   90.00
_cell.angle_gamma   90.00
#
_symmetry.space_group_name_H-M   'P 1'
#
loop_
_entity.id
_entity.type
_entity.pdbx_description
1 polymer ?
#
loop_
_entity_poly.entity_id
_entity_poly.type
_entity_poly.pdbx_seq_one_letter_code
_entity_poly.pdbx_strand_id
1 'polypeptide(L)'
;MESITWIDQIVVPVFILWFVGIILVLFRKDLEILWKLSFLFLFVVYLILFGKEWSNALDRLEANPGWEIRSYIYGLGKAIFYFLFILWPITMIRLYYTGSKELAKHTASLLVTITILYWMLFWLYFQFMNEVDQFFDGRFQEWFIR
;
A
#
# COMPACT_ATOMS: atom_id res chain seq x y z
N MET A 1 -24.17 9.34 7.26
CA MET A 1 -23.33 8.61 6.30
C MET A 1 -21.91 9.13 6.47
N GLU A 2 -21.01 8.33 7.02
CA GLU A 2 -19.58 8.66 6.98
C GLU A 2 -19.16 8.81 5.51
N SER A 3 -18.36 9.84 5.22
CA SER A 3 -17.81 10.04 3.88
C SER A 3 -16.89 8.88 3.54
N ILE A 4 -17.22 8.10 2.51
CA ILE A 4 -16.36 7.01 2.01
C ILE A 4 -15.03 7.62 1.61
N THR A 5 -13.95 7.22 2.29
CA THR A 5 -12.61 7.69 1.92
C THR A 5 -12.13 6.97 0.66
N TRP A 6 -11.17 7.54 -0.06
CA TRP A 6 -10.60 6.86 -1.24
C TRP A 6 -9.89 5.55 -0.88
N ILE A 7 -9.30 5.48 0.32
CA ILE A 7 -8.63 4.28 0.84
C ILE A 7 -9.63 3.13 0.99
N ASP A 8 -10.79 3.43 1.57
CA ASP A 8 -11.89 2.47 1.75
C ASP A 8 -12.32 1.78 0.44
N GLN A 9 -12.23 2.48 -0.69
CA GLN A 9 -12.61 1.96 -2.01
C GLN A 9 -11.53 1.06 -2.64
N ILE A 10 -10.27 1.20 -2.24
CA ILE A 10 -9.14 0.52 -2.91
C ILE A 10 -8.55 -0.60 -2.07
N VAL A 11 -8.73 -0.56 -0.74
CA VAL A 11 -8.14 -1.51 0.19
C VAL A 11 -8.53 -2.94 -0.18
N VAL A 12 -9.82 -3.23 -0.33
CA VAL A 12 -10.30 -4.58 -0.65
C VAL A 12 -9.76 -5.11 -1.99
N PRO A 13 -9.97 -4.43 -3.13
CA PRO A 13 -9.50 -4.95 -4.41
C PRO A 13 -7.97 -5.09 -4.48
N VAL A 14 -7.22 -4.19 -3.84
CA VAL A 14 -5.75 -4.28 -3.81
C VAL A 14 -5.29 -5.46 -2.98
N PHE A 15 -5.87 -5.70 -1.80
CA PHE A 15 -5.52 -6.88 -0.99
C PHE A 15 -5.86 -8.18 -1.70
N ILE A 16 -6.96 -8.25 -2.46
CA ILE A 16 -7.27 -9.42 -3.31
C ILE A 16 -6.18 -9.62 -4.35
N LEU A 17 -5.79 -8.56 -5.07
CA LEU A 17 -4.72 -8.62 -6.07
C LEU A 17 -3.38 -9.04 -5.44
N TRP A 18 -3.12 -8.58 -4.22
CA TRP A 18 -1.94 -8.94 -3.44
C TRP A 18 -1.94 -10.39 -2.98
N PHE A 19 -3.09 -10.88 -2.51
CA PHE A 19 -3.25 -12.27 -2.15
C PHE A 19 -2.97 -13.19 -3.35
N VAL A 20 -3.50 -12.85 -4.53
CA VAL A 20 -3.17 -13.55 -5.79
C VAL A 20 -1.67 -13.48 -6.08
N GLY A 21 -1.05 -12.31 -5.95
CA GLY A 21 0.40 -12.13 -6.13
C GLY A 21 1.24 -13.02 -5.21
N ILE A 22 0.86 -13.15 -3.94
CA ILE A 22 1.53 -14.02 -2.97
C ILE A 22 1.43 -15.48 -3.39
N ILE A 23 0.23 -15.94 -3.75
CA ILE A 23 0.02 -17.31 -4.19
C ILE A 23 0.95 -17.64 -5.37
N LEU A 24 0.98 -16.77 -6.38
CA LEU A 24 1.85 -16.93 -7.54
C LEU A 24 3.33 -17.00 -7.14
N VAL A 25 3.77 -16.09 -6.28
CA VAL A 25 5.15 -16.04 -5.78
C VAL A 25 5.52 -17.29 -4.98
N LEU A 26 4.60 -17.82 -4.17
CA LEU A 26 4.80 -19.05 -3.40
C LEU A 26 4.99 -20.27 -4.31
N PHE A 27 4.21 -20.38 -5.39
CA PHE A 27 4.32 -21.46 -6.37
C PHE A 27 5.57 -21.39 -7.24
N ARG A 28 6.24 -20.24 -7.32
CA ARG A 28 7.48 -20.11 -8.08
C ARG A 28 8.63 -20.84 -7.38
N LYS A 29 9.12 -21.93 -7.99
CA LYS A 29 10.22 -22.75 -7.43
C LYS A 29 11.58 -22.06 -7.41
N ASP A 30 11.83 -21.18 -8.39
CA ASP A 30 13.14 -20.54 -8.56
C ASP A 30 13.37 -19.32 -7.65
N LEU A 31 12.37 -18.92 -6.86
CA LEU A 31 12.50 -17.80 -5.94
C LEU A 31 12.94 -18.29 -4.56
N GLU A 32 14.00 -17.68 -4.02
CA GLU A 32 14.51 -18.01 -2.70
C GLU A 32 13.43 -17.82 -1.62
N ILE A 33 13.45 -18.68 -0.60
CA ILE A 33 12.48 -18.66 0.50
C ILE A 33 12.47 -17.32 1.24
N LEU A 34 13.63 -16.66 1.35
CA LEU A 34 13.75 -15.36 1.98
C LEU A 34 12.83 -14.32 1.34
N TRP A 35 12.80 -14.25 0.00
CA TRP A 35 11.94 -13.31 -0.70
C TRP A 35 10.46 -13.63 -0.48
N LYS A 36 10.07 -14.90 -0.52
CA LYS A 36 8.70 -15.34 -0.24
C LYS A 36 8.25 -14.92 1.15
N LEU A 37 9.11 -15.06 2.15
CA LEU A 37 8.85 -14.62 3.52
C LEU A 37 8.74 -13.10 3.62
N SER A 38 9.63 -12.34 2.97
CA SER A 38 9.53 -10.87 2.95
C SER A 38 8.23 -10.38 2.34
N PHE A 39 7.80 -11.00 1.24
CA PHE A 39 6.54 -10.72 0.56
C PHE A 39 5.32 -10.99 1.45
N LEU A 40 5.31 -12.13 2.15
CA LEU A 40 4.25 -12.49 3.08
C LEU A 40 4.25 -11.57 4.31
N PHE A 41 5.43 -11.27 4.87
CA PHE A 41 5.57 -10.40 6.02
C PHE A 41 5.02 -9.01 5.73
N LEU A 42 5.39 -8.41 4.59
CA LEU A 42 4.88 -7.10 4.20
C LEU A 42 3.37 -7.11 3.98
N PHE A 43 2.82 -8.17 3.38
CA PHE A 43 1.37 -8.30 3.27
C PHE A 43 0.68 -8.28 4.64
N VAL A 44 1.20 -9.03 5.62
CA VAL A 44 0.62 -9.05 6.98
C VAL A 44 0.73 -7.67 7.65
N VAL A 45 1.89 -7.00 7.53
CA VAL A 45 2.07 -5.64 8.06
C VAL A 45 1.04 -4.68 7.48
N TYR A 46 0.86 -4.70 6.16
CA TYR A 46 -0.12 -3.84 5.51
C TYR A 46 -1.56 -4.23 5.88
N LEU A 47 -1.87 -5.53 6.03
CA LEU A 47 -3.20 -5.99 6.46
C LEU A 47 -3.53 -5.48 7.87
N ILE A 48 -2.56 -5.43 8.78
CA ILE A 48 -2.73 -4.84 10.10
C ILE A 48 -2.91 -3.32 10.00
N LEU A 49 -2.07 -2.65 9.21
CA LEU A 49 -2.10 -1.19 9.05
C LEU A 49 -3.43 -0.69 8.48
N PHE A 50 -4.00 -1.42 7.51
CA PHE A 50 -5.25 -1.08 6.84
C PHE A 50 -6.43 -1.96 7.30
N GLY A 51 -6.29 -2.62 8.46
CA GLY A 51 -7.27 -3.61 8.92
C GLY A 51 -8.63 -3.00 9.24
N LYS A 52 -8.64 -1.73 9.69
CA LYS A 52 -9.88 -0.99 9.96
C LYS A 52 -10.62 -0.67 8.67
N GLU A 53 -9.92 -0.15 7.68
CA GLU A 53 -10.44 0.19 6.36
C GLU A 53 -10.91 -1.06 5.61
N TRP A 54 -10.21 -2.19 5.79
CA TRP A 54 -10.62 -3.49 5.28
C TRP A 54 -11.94 -3.95 5.90
N SER A 55 -12.06 -3.92 7.24
CA SER A 55 -13.30 -4.30 7.93
C SER A 55 -14.48 -3.42 7.50
N ASN A 56 -14.28 -2.10 7.48
CA ASN A 56 -15.31 -1.15 7.07
C ASN A 56 -15.77 -1.39 5.63
N ALA A 57 -14.85 -1.78 4.74
CA ALA A 57 -15.19 -2.11 3.36
C ALA A 57 -15.97 -3.42 3.23
N LEU A 58 -15.70 -4.42 4.09
CA LEU A 58 -16.50 -5.64 4.14
C LEU A 58 -17.91 -5.38 4.65
N ASP A 59 -18.07 -4.56 5.69
CA ASP A 59 -19.39 -4.20 6.23
C ASP A 59 -20.25 -3.47 5.17
N ARG A 60 -19.62 -2.59 4.37
CA ARG A 60 -20.30 -1.92 3.24
C ARG A 60 -20.63 -2.87 2.10
N LEU A 61 -19.77 -3.84 1.83
CA LEU A 61 -20.01 -4.86 0.80
C LEU A 61 -21.21 -5.74 1.19
N GLU A 62 -21.33 -6.11 2.46
CA GLU A 62 -22.49 -6.85 2.97
C GLU A 62 -23.79 -6.03 2.87
N ALA A 63 -23.72 -4.74 3.22
CA ALA A 63 -24.88 -3.85 3.16
C ALA A 63 -25.36 -3.53 1.73
N ASN A 64 -24.45 -3.32 0.78
CA ASN A 64 -24.80 -3.01 -0.62
C ASN A 64 -23.72 -3.49 -1.62
N PRO A 65 -23.77 -4.77 -2.03
CA PRO A 65 -22.69 -5.37 -2.82
C PRO A 65 -22.56 -4.75 -4.22
N GLY A 66 -23.67 -4.44 -4.88
CA GLY A 66 -23.66 -3.93 -6.25
C GLY A 66 -23.14 -2.48 -6.36
N TRP A 67 -23.36 -1.65 -5.35
CA TRP A 67 -22.75 -0.32 -5.29
C TRP A 67 -21.26 -0.40 -4.96
N GLU A 68 -20.90 -1.23 -3.98
CA GLU A 68 -19.52 -1.28 -3.49
C GLU A 68 -18.55 -1.91 -4.50
N ILE A 69 -18.95 -2.95 -5.23
CA ILE A 69 -18.12 -3.49 -6.32
C ILE A 69 -17.83 -2.43 -7.39
N ARG A 70 -18.81 -1.56 -7.70
CA ARG A 70 -18.60 -0.44 -8.63
C ARG A 70 -17.65 0.59 -8.04
N SER A 71 -17.79 0.92 -6.75
CA SER A 71 -16.92 1.87 -6.07
C SER A 71 -15.46 1.40 -6.09
N TYR A 72 -15.21 0.10 -5.97
CA TYR A 72 -13.88 -0.51 -6.09
C TYR A 72 -13.23 -0.29 -7.47
N ILE A 73 -14.00 -0.48 -8.54
CA ILE A 73 -13.50 -0.25 -9.92
C ILE A 73 -13.13 1.23 -10.12
N TYR A 74 -13.96 2.15 -9.60
CA TYR A 74 -13.66 3.59 -9.65
C TYR A 74 -12.46 3.98 -8.78
N GLY A 75 -12.33 3.38 -7.60
CA GLY A 75 -11.22 3.60 -6.68
C GLY A 75 -9.89 3.18 -7.31
N LEU A 76 -9.83 1.99 -7.92
CA LEU A 76 -8.62 1.49 -8.58
C LEU A 76 -8.10 2.44 -9.66
N GLY A 77 -8.99 3.04 -10.46
CA GLY A 77 -8.61 4.02 -11.48
C GLY A 77 -7.97 5.30 -10.93
N LYS A 78 -8.24 5.64 -9.66
CA LYS A 78 -7.71 6.83 -8.97
C LYS A 78 -6.52 6.52 -8.07
N ALA A 79 -6.18 5.25 -7.90
CA ALA A 79 -5.20 4.79 -6.92
C ALA A 79 -3.72 5.02 -7.34
N ILE A 80 -3.48 5.72 -8.45
CA ILE A 80 -2.14 6.13 -8.93
C ILE A 80 -1.32 6.85 -7.83
N PHE A 81 -1.99 7.55 -6.90
CA PHE A 81 -1.35 8.24 -5.78
C PHE A 81 -0.82 7.30 -4.68
N TYR A 82 -1.36 6.09 -4.52
CA TYR A 82 -0.87 5.07 -3.59
C TYR A 82 0.07 4.08 -4.30
N PHE A 83 0.96 4.64 -5.13
CA PHE A 83 1.80 3.91 -6.08
C PHE A 83 2.45 2.67 -5.47
N LEU A 84 2.98 2.77 -4.24
CA LEU A 84 3.61 1.64 -3.56
C LEU A 84 2.64 0.51 -3.18
N PHE A 85 1.45 0.84 -2.65
CA PHE A 85 0.47 -0.16 -2.22
C PHE A 85 -0.01 -1.05 -3.39
N ILE A 86 -0.12 -0.47 -4.59
CA ILE A 86 -0.47 -1.18 -5.81
C ILE A 86 0.76 -1.79 -6.52
N LEU A 87 1.94 -1.20 -6.36
CA LEU A 87 3.17 -1.68 -7.00
C LEU A 87 3.57 -3.06 -6.47
N TRP A 88 3.41 -3.32 -5.17
CA TRP A 88 3.71 -4.63 -4.57
C TRP A 88 3.01 -5.79 -5.28
N PRO A 89 1.67 -5.83 -5.34
CA PRO A 89 0.97 -6.97 -5.90
C PRO A 89 1.14 -7.08 -7.43
N ILE A 90 1.25 -5.96 -8.15
CA ILE A 90 1.58 -5.97 -9.59
C ILE A 90 2.98 -6.55 -9.82
N THR A 91 3.96 -6.15 -9.00
CA THR A 91 5.34 -6.64 -9.15
C THR A 91 5.43 -8.13 -8.84
N MET A 92 4.64 -8.65 -7.88
CA MET A 92 4.55 -10.08 -7.61
C MET A 92 4.01 -10.87 -8.81
N ILE A 93 2.95 -10.38 -9.45
CA ILE A 93 2.40 -10.99 -10.67
C ILE A 93 3.46 -10.95 -11.78
N ARG A 94 4.11 -9.81 -12.00
CA ARG A 94 5.20 -9.68 -12.98
C ARG A 94 6.35 -10.62 -12.67
N LEU A 95 6.74 -10.74 -11.40
CA LEU A 95 7.80 -11.66 -10.96
C LEU A 95 7.44 -13.07 -11.41
N TYR A 96 6.25 -13.57 -11.11
CA TYR A 96 5.83 -14.91 -11.51
C TYR A 96 5.99 -15.16 -13.01
N TYR A 97 5.56 -14.23 -13.86
CA TYR A 97 5.65 -14.35 -15.33
C TYR A 97 7.05 -14.07 -15.90
N THR A 98 7.99 -13.55 -15.10
CA THR A 98 9.35 -13.28 -15.56
C THR A 98 10.14 -14.58 -15.65
N GLY A 99 10.51 -15.01 -16.87
CA GLY A 99 11.28 -16.24 -17.11
C GLY A 99 12.75 -16.23 -16.65
N SER A 100 13.32 -15.05 -16.35
CA SER A 100 14.71 -14.92 -15.89
C SER A 100 14.82 -14.90 -14.36
N LYS A 101 15.69 -15.76 -13.80
CA LYS A 101 15.97 -15.83 -12.35
C LYS A 101 16.66 -14.56 -11.85
N GLU A 102 17.66 -14.08 -12.58
CA GLU A 102 18.39 -12.85 -12.23
C GLU A 102 17.48 -11.64 -12.23
N LEU A 103 16.63 -11.51 -13.27
CA LEU A 103 15.73 -10.37 -13.39
C LEU A 103 14.68 -10.37 -12.26
N ALA A 104 14.25 -11.56 -11.82
CA ALA A 104 13.36 -11.70 -10.68
C ALA A 104 14.01 -11.27 -9.36
N LYS A 105 15.26 -11.70 -9.13
CA LYS A 105 16.02 -11.31 -7.92
C LYS A 105 16.27 -9.81 -7.87
N HIS A 106 16.72 -9.22 -8.98
CA HIS A 106 16.91 -7.77 -9.08
C HIS A 106 15.61 -7.00 -8.87
N THR A 107 14.51 -7.46 -9.45
CA THR A 107 13.19 -6.81 -9.29
C THR A 107 12.70 -6.88 -7.84
N ALA A 108 12.83 -8.03 -7.18
CA ALA A 108 12.46 -8.18 -5.77
C ALA A 108 13.34 -7.30 -4.86
N SER A 109 14.65 -7.29 -5.08
CA SER A 109 15.58 -6.46 -4.34
C SER A 109 15.30 -4.97 -4.53
N LEU A 110 15.07 -4.53 -5.77
CA LEU A 110 14.76 -3.13 -6.09
C LEU A 110 13.46 -2.69 -5.41
N LEU A 111 12.42 -3.53 -5.45
CA LEU A 111 11.13 -3.22 -4.81
C LEU A 111 11.28 -3.07 -3.29
N VAL A 112 12.03 -3.96 -2.64
CA VAL A 112 12.33 -3.85 -1.21
C VAL A 112 13.13 -2.58 -0.91
N THR A 113 14.18 -2.28 -1.67
CA THR A 113 15.00 -1.08 -1.48
C THR A 113 14.17 0.20 -1.63
N ILE A 114 13.35 0.31 -2.68
CA ILE A 114 12.47 1.47 -2.89
C ILE A 114 11.49 1.61 -1.73
N THR A 115 10.96 0.50 -1.23
CA THR A 115 10.01 0.51 -0.11
C THR A 115 10.68 0.98 1.17
N ILE A 116 11.87 0.46 1.49
CA ILE A 116 12.64 0.91 2.68
C ILE A 116 12.96 2.41 2.56
N LEU A 117 13.46 2.86 1.40
CA LEU A 117 13.73 4.28 1.16
C LEU A 117 12.48 5.14 1.33
N TYR A 118 11.35 4.71 0.79
CA TYR A 118 10.09 5.41 0.96
C TYR A 118 9.68 5.51 2.43
N TRP A 119 9.73 4.40 3.17
CA TRP A 119 9.38 4.40 4.60
C TRP A 119 10.32 5.28 5.42
N MET A 120 11.62 5.27 5.13
CA MET A 120 12.59 6.16 5.79
C MET A 120 12.29 7.64 5.51
N LEU A 121 12.03 8.00 4.25
CA LEU A 121 11.66 9.37 3.87
C LEU A 121 10.33 9.80 4.48
N PHE A 122 9.35 8.90 4.52
CA PHE A 122 8.05 9.14 5.14
C PHE A 122 8.19 9.37 6.65
N TRP A 123 8.98 8.54 7.34
CA TRP A 123 9.27 8.72 8.76
C TRP A 123 10.00 10.04 9.03
N LEU A 124 11.00 10.38 8.21
CA LEU A 124 11.71 11.66 8.28
C LEU A 124 10.73 12.83 8.09
N TYR A 125 9.87 12.76 7.08
CA TYR A 125 8.85 13.78 6.83
C TYR A 125 7.94 13.98 8.05
N PHE A 126 7.42 12.91 8.65
CA PHE A 126 6.55 13.00 9.83
C PHE A 126 7.26 13.57 11.06
N GLN A 127 8.53 13.20 11.28
CA GLN A 127 9.30 13.72 12.40
C GLN A 127 9.55 15.22 12.26
N PHE A 128 9.92 15.69 11.07
CA PHE A 128 10.29 17.09 10.84
C PHE A 128 9.08 18.01 10.63
N MET A 129 7.99 17.54 10.00
CA MET A 129 6.81 18.39 9.77
C MET A 129 6.12 18.80 11.06
N ASN A 130 6.09 17.95 12.10
CA ASN A 130 5.54 18.34 13.40
C ASN A 130 6.30 19.53 14.03
N GLU A 131 7.63 19.59 13.87
CA GLU A 131 8.45 20.70 14.38
C GLU A 131 8.33 21.95 13.49
N VAL A 132 8.25 21.75 12.17
CA VAL A 132 8.06 22.83 11.20
C VAL A 132 6.69 23.48 11.35
N ASP A 133 5.62 22.69 11.52
CA ASP A 133 4.26 23.18 11.73
C ASP A 133 4.17 23.97 13.05
N GLN A 134 4.77 23.48 14.14
CA GLN A 134 4.86 24.22 15.41
C GLN A 134 5.68 25.51 15.29
N PHE A 135 6.77 25.50 14.51
CA PHE A 135 7.58 26.69 14.26
C PHE A 135 6.81 27.75 13.46
N PHE A 136 6.07 27.33 12.43
CA PHE A 136 5.25 28.25 11.65
C PHE A 136 4.07 28.78 12.45
N ASP A 137 3.31 27.94 13.17
CA ASP A 137 2.18 28.39 13.99
C ASP A 137 2.61 29.38 15.08
N GLY A 138 3.73 29.11 15.76
CA GLY A 138 4.27 30.03 16.77
C GLY A 138 4.72 31.37 16.20
N ARG A 139 5.41 31.38 15.05
CA ARG A 139 5.89 32.61 14.40
C ARG A 139 4.79 33.38 13.68
N PHE A 140 3.75 32.71 13.19
CA PHE A 140 2.61 33.35 12.53
C PHE A 140 1.75 34.13 13.54
N GLN A 141 1.56 33.61 14.75
CA GLN A 141 0.87 34.33 15.84
C GLN A 141 1.63 35.58 16.29
N GLU A 142 2.97 35.51 16.39
CA GLU A 142 3.79 36.67 16.75
C GLU A 142 3.75 37.81 15.71
N TRP A 143 3.55 37.49 14.43
CA TRP A 143 3.48 38.48 13.34
C TRP A 143 2.11 39.12 13.16
N PHE A 144 1.02 38.42 13.51
CA PHE A 144 -0.36 38.92 13.33
C PHE A 144 -0.98 39.56 14.58
N ILE A 145 -0.40 39.33 15.77
CA ILE A 145 -0.88 39.91 17.05
C ILE A 145 -0.09 41.18 17.45
N ARG A 146 0.77 41.70 16.55
CA ARG A 146 1.39 43.03 16.67
C ARG A 146 0.75 44.05 15.75
#